data_AF-A0A7X6S0E3-F1
#
_entry.id   AF-A0A7X6S0E3-F1
#
_cell.length_a   1.000
_cell.length_b   1.000
_cell.length_c   1.000
_cell.angle_alpha   90.00
_cell.angle_beta   90.00
_cell.angle_gamma   90.00
#
_symmetry.space_group_name_H-M   'P 1'
#
loop_
_entity.id
_entity.type
_entity.pdbx_description
1 polymer ?
#
loop_
_entity_poly.entity_id
_entity_poly.type
_entity_poly.pdbx_seq_one_letter_code
_entity_poly.pdbx_strand_id
1 'polypeptide(L)'
;MFEVSVRGQEGQGGIVMNGEPNIPLILRTINSVVAVQNTTSPAIPESLMTAVQKYVETSTNLTTAALGKTPIDELTRLTEANNGATYALADACGVPR
;
A
#
# COMPACT_ATOMS: atom_id res chain seq x y z
N MET A 1 12.25 -1.42 -4.82
CA MET A 1 11.95 -2.61 -5.64
C MET A 1 10.43 -2.77 -5.64
N PHE A 2 9.75 -2.20 -6.62
CA PHE A 2 8.34 -2.53 -6.85
C PHE A 2 8.35 -3.94 -7.41
N GLU A 3 8.04 -4.93 -6.55
CA GLU A 3 7.85 -6.27 -7.06
C GLU A 3 6.71 -6.24 -8.08
N VAL A 4 7.00 -6.74 -9.27
CA VAL A 4 6.01 -7.14 -10.29
C VAL A 4 4.98 -8.13 -9.71
N SER A 5 5.26 -8.70 -8.53
CA SER A 5 4.49 -9.73 -7.83
C SER A 5 3.14 -9.29 -7.24
N VAL A 6 2.80 -8.00 -7.15
CA VAL A 6 1.48 -7.58 -6.59
C VAL A 6 0.40 -7.33 -7.64
N ARG A 7 0.77 -7.08 -8.90
CA ARG A 7 -0.20 -7.08 -10.00
C ARG A 7 -0.53 -8.54 -10.34
N GLY A 8 -1.77 -8.96 -10.07
CA GLY A 8 -2.25 -10.33 -10.32
C GLY A 8 -2.37 -11.24 -9.08
N GLN A 9 -2.09 -10.75 -7.87
CA GLN A 9 -2.42 -11.47 -6.61
C GLN A 9 -3.84 -11.21 -6.13
N GLU A 10 -4.78 -10.98 -7.05
CA GLU A 10 -6.20 -10.95 -6.75
C GLU A 10 -6.60 -12.31 -6.14
N GLY A 11 -6.90 -12.34 -4.83
CA GLY A 11 -7.39 -13.53 -4.15
C GLY A 11 -6.47 -14.23 -3.15
N GLN A 12 -5.27 -13.71 -2.82
CA GLN A 12 -4.42 -14.27 -1.74
C GLN A 12 -4.84 -13.86 -0.31
N GLY A 13 -6.05 -13.31 -0.16
CA GLY A 13 -6.57 -12.78 1.11
C GLY A 13 -6.29 -11.29 1.27
N GLY A 14 -7.25 -10.57 1.86
CA GLY A 14 -7.17 -9.13 2.08
C GLY A 14 -6.37 -8.76 3.33
N ILE A 15 -6.38 -7.46 3.67
CA ILE A 15 -5.79 -6.91 4.90
C ILE A 15 -6.39 -7.53 6.18
N VAL A 16 -7.58 -8.14 6.06
CA VAL A 16 -8.26 -8.96 7.07
C VAL A 16 -8.55 -10.33 6.46
N MET A 17 -8.35 -11.40 7.23
CA MET A 17 -8.69 -12.78 6.88
C MET A 17 -9.42 -13.44 8.06
N ASN A 18 -10.55 -14.09 7.78
CA ASN A 18 -11.37 -14.75 8.81
C ASN A 18 -11.78 -13.83 9.98
N GLY A 19 -12.01 -12.54 9.70
CA GLY A 19 -12.41 -11.55 10.71
C GLY A 19 -11.25 -11.03 11.57
N GLU A 20 -10.02 -11.49 11.36
CA GLU A 20 -8.83 -11.03 12.08
C GLU A 20 -7.83 -10.34 11.13
N PRO A 21 -7.00 -9.41 11.62
CA PRO A 21 -5.99 -8.76 10.82
C PRO A 21 -5.01 -9.77 10.21
N ASN A 22 -4.72 -9.62 8.91
CA ASN A 22 -3.72 -10.43 8.22
C ASN A 22 -2.31 -9.90 8.58
N ILE A 23 -1.80 -10.29 9.75
CA ILE A 23 -0.55 -9.77 10.30
C ILE A 23 0.63 -9.89 9.32
N PRO A 24 0.87 -11.03 8.63
CA PRO A 24 1.95 -11.11 7.63
C PRO A 24 1.83 -10.06 6.51
N LEU A 25 0.62 -9.85 5.96
CA LEU A 25 0.40 -8.86 4.91
C LEU A 25 0.56 -7.43 5.43
N ILE A 26 0.09 -7.15 6.65
CA ILE A 26 0.26 -5.85 7.31
C ILE A 26 1.76 -5.54 7.47
N LEU A 27 2.56 -6.50 7.96
CA LEU A 27 4.00 -6.32 8.12
C LEU A 27 4.71 -6.10 6.78
N ARG A 28 4.33 -6.86 5.74
CA ARG A 28 4.85 -6.64 4.37
C ARG A 28 4.54 -5.23 3.87
N THR A 29 3.33 -4.73 4.14
CA THR A 29 2.90 -3.39 3.73
C THR A 29 3.69 -2.31 4.47
N ILE A 30 3.85 -2.44 5.79
CA ILE A 30 4.65 -1.51 6.62
C ILE A 30 6.11 -1.51 6.17
N ASN A 31 6.71 -2.68 5.93
CA ASN A 31 8.09 -2.78 5.41
C ASN A 31 8.24 -2.06 4.07
N SER A 32 7.22 -2.14 3.21
CA SER A 32 7.22 -1.46 1.91
C SER A 32 7.12 0.07 2.07
N VAL A 33 6.33 0.56 3.03
CA VAL A 33 6.28 1.99 3.39
C VAL A 33 7.65 2.49 3.87
N VAL A 34 8.29 1.76 4.79
CA VAL A 34 9.62 2.11 5.30
C VAL A 34 10.66 2.10 4.19
N ALA A 35 10.62 1.11 3.30
CA ALA A 35 11.52 1.04 2.15
C ALA A 35 11.35 2.27 1.24
N VAL A 36 10.10 2.64 0.91
CA VAL A 36 9.82 3.82 0.08
C VAL A 36 10.34 5.09 0.76
N GLN A 37 10.04 5.30 2.04
CA GLN A 37 10.53 6.46 2.81
C GLN A 37 12.06 6.52 2.89
N ASN A 38 12.74 5.38 3.03
CA ASN A 38 14.21 5.35 3.03
C ASN A 38 14.81 5.64 1.65
N THR A 39 14.12 5.26 0.57
CA THR A 39 14.59 5.55 -0.81
C THR A 39 14.39 7.00 -1.24
N THR A 40 13.65 7.83 -0.48
CA THR A 40 13.54 9.26 -0.77
C THR A 40 14.75 10.09 -0.33
N SER A 41 15.85 9.43 0.02
CA SER A 41 17.16 10.03 0.31
C SER A 41 18.22 9.39 -0.61
N PRO A 42 18.80 10.11 -1.60
CA PRO A 42 18.60 11.53 -1.93
C PRO A 42 17.19 11.83 -2.47
N ALA A 43 16.81 13.11 -2.50
CA ALA A 43 15.46 13.56 -2.84
C ALA A 43 14.94 12.93 -4.15
N ILE A 44 13.77 12.33 -4.07
CA ILE A 44 13.04 11.85 -5.25
C ILE A 44 12.68 13.04 -6.17
N PRO A 45 12.55 12.80 -7.49
CA PRO A 45 11.99 13.78 -8.41
C PRO A 45 10.66 14.35 -7.89
N GLU A 46 10.47 15.66 -8.00
CA GLU A 46 9.24 16.34 -7.57
C GLU A 46 7.99 15.73 -8.22
N SER A 47 8.12 15.28 -9.48
CA SER A 47 7.07 14.57 -10.21
C SER A 47 6.58 13.27 -9.55
N LEU A 48 7.41 12.63 -8.71
CA LEU A 48 7.06 11.42 -7.96
C LEU A 48 6.59 11.70 -6.54
N MET A 49 6.85 12.89 -6.00
CA MET A 49 6.66 13.19 -4.58
C MET A 49 5.21 13.02 -4.13
N THR A 50 4.25 13.53 -4.91
CA THR A 50 2.82 13.38 -4.60
C THR A 50 2.37 11.92 -4.59
N ALA A 51 2.83 11.11 -5.57
CA ALA A 51 2.47 9.70 -5.67
C ALA A 51 3.06 8.89 -4.51
N VAL A 52 4.32 9.19 -4.14
CA VAL A 52 5.00 8.58 -2.99
C VAL A 52 4.29 8.91 -1.68
N GLN A 53 3.97 10.18 -1.44
CA GLN A 53 3.25 10.60 -0.22
C GLN A 53 1.89 9.92 -0.11
N LYS A 54 1.13 9.88 -1.22
CA LYS A 54 -0.18 9.22 -1.27
C LYS A 54 -0.10 7.73 -0.96
N TYR A 55 0.90 7.03 -1.51
CA TYR A 55 1.14 5.61 -1.23
C TYR A 55 1.45 5.37 0.26
N VAL A 56 2.35 6.17 0.83
CA VAL A 56 2.73 6.07 2.25
C VAL A 56 1.52 6.32 3.15
N GLU A 57 0.76 7.38 2.90
CA GLU A 57 -0.41 7.76 3.68
C GLU A 57 -1.48 6.66 3.65
N THR A 58 -1.91 6.25 2.45
CA THR A 58 -2.99 5.27 2.31
C THR A 58 -2.61 3.89 2.84
N SER A 59 -1.35 3.47 2.68
CA SER A 59 -0.85 2.20 3.24
C SER A 59 -0.81 2.22 4.76
N THR A 60 -0.40 3.34 5.36
CA THR A 60 -0.37 3.52 6.82
C THR A 60 -1.78 3.58 7.39
N ASN A 61 -2.70 4.28 6.72
CA ASN A 61 -4.11 4.36 7.14
C ASN A 61 -4.78 2.98 7.11
N LEU A 62 -4.59 2.22 6.02
CA LEU A 62 -5.18 0.89 5.86
C LEU A 62 -4.66 -0.09 6.93
N THR A 63 -3.34 -0.12 7.14
CA THR A 63 -2.72 -1.01 8.14
C THR A 63 -3.12 -0.64 9.57
N THR A 64 -3.19 0.66 9.89
CA THR A 64 -3.65 1.17 11.19
C THR A 64 -5.12 0.81 11.43
N ALA A 65 -6.00 1.04 10.44
CA ALA A 65 -7.41 0.71 10.54
C ALA A 65 -7.64 -0.79 10.73
N ALA A 66 -6.90 -1.63 10.00
CA ALA A 66 -6.98 -3.08 10.13
C ALA A 66 -6.56 -3.56 11.54
N LEU A 67 -5.44 -3.06 12.05
CA LEU A 67 -4.98 -3.36 13.42
C LEU A 67 -5.98 -2.86 14.49
N GLY A 68 -6.62 -1.73 14.24
CA GLY A 68 -7.69 -1.17 15.08
C GLY A 68 -9.03 -1.89 14.99
N LYS A 69 -9.13 -2.99 14.21
CA LYS A 69 -10.37 -3.74 13.97
C LYS A 69 -11.52 -2.85 13.48
N THR A 70 -11.19 -1.89 12.62
CA THR A 70 -12.17 -1.01 11.96
C THR A 70 -13.19 -1.87 11.18
N PRO A 71 -14.47 -1.43 11.08
CA PRO A 71 -15.49 -2.12 10.30
C PRO A 71 -15.07 -2.45 8.85
N ILE A 72 -15.57 -3.58 8.33
CA ILE A 72 -15.19 -4.14 7.02
C ILE A 72 -15.53 -3.20 5.85
N ASP A 73 -16.63 -2.46 5.94
CA ASP A 73 -17.04 -1.46 4.95
C ASP A 73 -15.99 -0.35 4.82
N GLU A 74 -15.51 0.17 5.94
CA GLU A 74 -14.44 1.18 5.95
C GLU A 74 -13.09 0.58 5.50
N LEU A 75 -12.78 -0.65 5.89
CA LEU A 75 -11.58 -1.35 5.39
C LEU A 75 -11.62 -1.59 3.88
N THR A 76 -12.80 -1.82 3.32
CA THR A 76 -12.99 -1.96 1.86
C THR A 76 -12.68 -0.62 1.18
N ARG A 77 -13.24 0.48 1.68
CA ARG A 77 -12.97 1.84 1.17
C ARG A 77 -11.48 2.19 1.24
N LEU A 78 -10.82 1.86 2.35
CA LEU A 78 -9.39 2.10 2.53
C LEU A 78 -8.53 1.21 1.62
N THR A 79 -8.96 -0.02 1.35
CA THR A 79 -8.30 -0.92 0.41
C THR A 79 -8.37 -0.38 -1.02
N GLU A 80 -9.53 0.10 -1.46
CA GLU A 80 -9.68 0.74 -2.77
C GLU A 80 -8.78 1.97 -2.91
N ALA A 81 -8.75 2.84 -1.89
CA ALA A 81 -7.89 4.01 -1.87
C ALA A 81 -6.39 3.64 -1.92
N ASN A 82 -5.98 2.60 -1.20
CA ASN A 82 -4.61 2.10 -1.19
C ASN A 82 -4.21 1.48 -2.55
N ASN A 83 -5.09 0.68 -3.15
CA ASN A 83 -4.87 0.12 -4.48
C ASN A 83 -4.69 1.24 -5.53
N GLY A 84 -5.57 2.25 -5.48
CA GLY A 84 -5.46 3.43 -6.36
C GLY A 84 -4.13 4.16 -6.21
N ALA A 85 -3.66 4.38 -4.97
CA ALA A 85 -2.37 5.01 -4.72
C ALA A 85 -1.19 4.14 -5.17
N THR A 86 -1.28 2.82 -4.97
CA THR A 86 -0.26 1.85 -5.41
C THR A 86 -0.12 1.86 -6.93
N TYR A 87 -1.24 1.83 -7.66
CA TYR A 87 -1.21 1.88 -9.13
C TYR A 87 -0.75 3.24 -9.65
N ALA A 88 -1.17 4.35 -9.03
CA ALA A 88 -0.70 5.67 -9.42
C ALA A 88 0.83 5.82 -9.25
N LEU A 89 1.38 5.28 -8.17
CA LEU A 89 2.83 5.26 -7.96
C LEU A 89 3.56 4.33 -8.93
N ALA A 90 3.00 3.15 -9.23
CA ALA A 90 3.56 2.25 -10.23
C ALA A 90 3.58 2.89 -11.63
N ASP A 91 2.48 3.53 -12.04
CA ASP A 91 2.36 4.22 -13.33
C ASP A 91 3.33 5.42 -13.39
N ALA A 92 3.48 6.20 -12.30
CA ALA A 92 4.46 7.29 -12.23
C ALA A 92 5.91 6.80 -12.32
N CYS A 93 6.20 5.61 -11.80
CA CYS A 93 7.49 4.93 -11.92
C CYS A 93 7.69 4.23 -13.29
N GLY A 94 6.72 4.30 -14.21
CA GLY A 94 6.82 3.67 -15.54
C GLY A 94 6.73 2.15 -15.52
N VAL A 95 6.16 1.54 -14.48
CA VAL A 95 6.01 0.09 -14.38
C VAL A 95 4.91 -0.39 -15.36
N PRO A 96 5.23 -1.27 -16.33
CA PRO A 96 4.26 -1.78 -17.31
C PRO A 96 3.06 -2.48 -16.66
N ARG A 97 1.93 -2.50 -17.38
CA ARG A 97 0.69 -3.20 -16.98
C ARG A 97 0.79 -4.71 -17.21
#